data_AF-A0A067MJA2-F1
#
_entry.id   AF-A0A067MJA2-F1
#
_cell.length_a   1.000
_cell.length_b   1.000
_cell.length_c   1.000
_cell.angle_alpha   90.00
_cell.angle_beta   90.00
_cell.angle_gamma   90.00
#
_symmetry.space_group_name_H-M   'P 1'
#
loop_
_entity.id
_entity.type
_entity.pdbx_description
1 polymer ?
#
loop_
_entity_poly.entity_id
_entity_poly.type
_entity_poly.pdbx_seq_one_letter_code
_entity_poly.pdbx_strand_id
1 'polypeptide(L)'
;QYVQMKDVYERQRNRPSKFVQETCYGQIKRIVSFAIRPSHHFQQTREPVHVVLAVITPCNIGKRDRLGAAHYITVGPYAIVDVSYIEALVGRVKDPQGNSWAIIKREGLFSRIKLANDDELELEASATLGTHT
;
A
#
# COMPACT_ATOMS: atom_id res chain seq x y z
N GLN A 1 -1.53 -2.87 -2.52
CA GLN A 1 -0.06 -2.83 -2.65
C GLN A 1 0.42 -1.64 -1.85
N TYR A 2 1.51 -1.80 -1.11
CA TYR A 2 2.13 -0.71 -0.37
C TYR A 2 3.65 -0.87 -0.43
N VAL A 3 4.38 0.20 -0.19
CA VAL A 3 5.86 0.16 -0.08
C VAL A 3 6.28 0.29 1.36
N GLN A 4 7.33 -0.44 1.73
CA GLN A 4 7.87 -0.41 3.09
C GLN A 4 9.40 -0.53 3.04
N MET A 5 10.07 0.17 3.95
CA MET A 5 11.50 -0.03 4.21
C MET A 5 11.69 -1.26 5.08
N LYS A 6 12.41 -2.25 4.57
CA LYS A 6 12.70 -3.50 5.27
C LYS A 6 14.18 -3.61 5.56
N ASP A 7 14.51 -4.00 6.79
CA ASP A 7 15.89 -4.31 7.13
C ASP A 7 16.29 -5.65 6.50
N VAL A 8 17.28 -5.61 5.60
CA VAL A 8 17.83 -6.81 4.96
C VAL A 8 18.47 -7.74 5.99
N TYR A 9 18.92 -7.19 7.12
CA TYR A 9 19.60 -7.92 8.19
C TYR A 9 18.75 -8.11 9.45
N GLU A 10 17.41 -8.05 9.34
CA GLU A 10 16.49 -8.23 10.49
C GLU A 10 16.78 -9.47 11.35
N ARG A 11 17.27 -10.55 10.73
CA ARG A 11 17.61 -11.81 11.42
C ARG A 11 19.02 -11.83 12.04
N GLN A 12 19.87 -10.83 11.77
CA GLN A 12 21.26 -10.73 12.21
C GLN A 12 21.42 -9.57 13.20
N ARG A 13 21.02 -9.78 14.46
CA ARG A 13 20.90 -8.72 15.48
C ARG A 13 22.16 -7.88 15.74
N ASN A 14 23.34 -8.44 15.48
CA ASN A 14 24.63 -7.76 15.75
C ASN A 14 25.18 -7.02 14.52
N ARG A 15 24.47 -7.06 13.39
CA ARG A 15 24.88 -6.38 12.16
C ARG A 15 24.16 -5.03 12.07
N PRO A 16 24.85 -3.94 11.68
CA PRO A 16 24.19 -2.67 11.42
C PRO A 16 23.06 -2.83 10.39
N SER A 17 21.88 -2.29 10.71
CA SER A 17 20.70 -2.36 9.86
C SER A 17 20.96 -1.75 8.48
N LYS A 18 20.43 -2.41 7.45
CA LYS A 18 20.43 -1.88 6.08
C LYS A 18 19.02 -1.96 5.53
N PHE A 19 18.40 -0.79 5.39
CA PHE A 19 17.03 -0.70 4.90
C PHE A 19 16.98 -0.64 3.37
N VAL A 20 16.07 -1.40 2.79
CA VAL A 20 15.73 -1.35 1.36
C VAL A 20 14.23 -1.19 1.20
N GLN A 21 13.82 -0.40 0.21
CA GLN A 21 12.41 -0.27 -0.14
C GLN A 21 11.95 -1.54 -0.85
N GLU A 22 10.86 -2.13 -0.37
CA GLU A 22 10.25 -3.33 -0.94
C GLU A 22 8.77 -3.07 -1.26
N THR A 23 8.31 -3.60 -2.39
CA THR A 23 6.88 -3.64 -2.72
C THR A 23 6.21 -4.80 -1.99
N CYS A 24 5.29 -4.48 -1.09
CA CYS A 24 4.52 -5.43 -0.31
C CYS A 24 3.06 -5.48 -0.74
N TYR A 25 2.38 -6.55 -0.33
CA TYR A 25 0.95 -6.73 -0.54
C TYR A 25 0.31 -7.08 0.78
N GLY A 26 -0.93 -6.65 0.97
CA GLY A 26 -1.66 -6.91 2.19
C GLY A 26 -3.12 -6.53 2.04
N GLN A 27 -3.92 -6.98 3.00
CA GLN A 27 -5.33 -6.69 3.10
C GLN A 27 -5.53 -5.61 4.15
N ILE A 28 -6.13 -4.49 3.77
CA ILE A 28 -6.58 -3.47 4.73
C ILE A 28 -7.69 -4.08 5.58
N LYS A 29 -7.58 -3.95 6.89
CA LYS A 29 -8.54 -4.46 7.88
C LYS A 29 -9.26 -3.36 8.62
N ARG A 30 -8.56 -2.24 8.82
CA ARG A 30 -9.12 -1.03 9.42
C ARG A 30 -8.35 0.18 8.90
N ILE A 31 -9.04 1.29 8.76
CA ILE A 31 -8.44 2.61 8.61
C ILE A 31 -8.68 3.34 9.94
N VAL A 32 -7.63 3.93 10.48
CA VAL A 32 -7.64 4.72 11.71
C VAL A 32 -7.18 6.11 11.34
N SER A 33 -8.01 7.10 11.58
CA SER A 33 -7.67 8.50 11.36
C SER A 33 -7.81 9.29 12.65
N PHE A 34 -6.89 10.21 12.88
CA PHE A 34 -6.93 11.14 14.00
C PHE A 34 -6.17 12.42 13.66
N ALA A 35 -6.46 13.48 14.41
CA ALA A 35 -5.76 14.76 14.28
C ALA A 35 -4.86 14.97 15.50
N ILE A 36 -3.57 15.18 15.25
CA ILE A 36 -2.61 15.62 16.27
C ILE A 36 -2.74 17.14 16.37
N ARG A 37 -3.28 17.63 17.48
CA ARG A 37 -3.41 19.07 17.73
C ARG A 37 -2.13 19.64 18.33
N PRO A 38 -1.84 20.93 18.08
CA PRO A 38 -0.77 21.65 18.77
C PRO A 38 -0.90 21.48 20.29
N SER A 39 0.19 21.11 20.95
CA SER A 39 0.27 21.01 22.41
C SER A 39 1.70 21.20 22.88
N HIS A 40 1.89 21.38 24.19
CA HIS A 40 3.21 21.49 24.80
C HIS A 40 4.10 20.26 24.57
N HIS A 41 3.51 19.09 24.30
CA HIS A 41 4.22 17.86 23.94
C HIS A 41 4.51 17.73 22.44
N PHE A 42 3.83 18.52 21.59
CA PHE A 42 3.97 18.52 20.13
C PHE A 42 4.33 19.92 19.64
N GLN A 43 5.46 20.46 20.12
CA GLN A 43 5.88 21.84 19.87
C GLN A 43 6.20 22.15 18.39
N GLN A 44 6.47 21.10 17.60
CA GLN A 44 6.73 21.21 16.16
C GLN A 44 5.43 21.33 15.34
N THR A 45 4.28 21.05 15.95
CA THR A 45 2.96 21.06 15.31
C THR A 45 2.30 22.41 15.57
N ARG A 46 2.37 23.33 14.60
CA ARG A 46 1.74 24.67 14.70
C ARG A 46 0.26 24.67 14.35
N GLU A 47 -0.16 23.71 13.54
CA GLU A 47 -1.55 23.50 13.08
C GLU A 47 -1.91 22.02 13.24
N PRO A 48 -3.21 21.66 13.37
CA PRO A 48 -3.62 20.26 13.45
C PRO A 48 -3.08 19.42 12.29
N VAL A 49 -2.37 18.33 12.60
CA VAL A 49 -1.86 17.38 11.60
C VAL A 49 -2.79 16.18 11.54
N HIS A 50 -3.40 15.95 10.38
CA HIS A 50 -4.22 14.78 10.14
C HIS A 50 -3.34 13.58 9.79
N VAL A 51 -3.47 12.51 10.56
CA VAL A 51 -2.77 11.25 10.35
C VAL A 51 -3.79 10.19 9.98
N VAL A 52 -3.53 9.47 8.89
CA VAL A 52 -4.38 8.36 8.42
C VAL A 52 -3.53 7.11 8.30
N LEU A 53 -3.84 6.12 9.13
CA LEU A 53 -3.12 4.85 9.20
C LEU A 53 -4.03 3.71 8.74
N ALA A 54 -3.47 2.77 7.99
CA ALA A 54 -4.09 1.51 7.66
C ALA A 54 -3.52 0.39 8.54
N VAL A 55 -4.41 -0.36 9.18
CA VAL A 55 -4.09 -1.65 9.76
C VAL A 55 -4.20 -2.69 8.65
N ILE A 56 -3.07 -3.29 8.30
CA ILE A 56 -2.93 -4.21 7.17
C ILE A 56 -2.55 -5.58 7.69
N THR A 57 -3.15 -6.64 7.15
CA THR A 57 -2.62 -8.00 7.26
C THR A 57 -1.76 -8.28 6.02
N PRO A 58 -0.43 -8.38 6.13
CA PRO A 58 0.46 -8.61 5.00
C PRO A 58 0.20 -9.97 4.35
N CYS A 59 0.33 -10.05 3.04
CA CYS A 59 0.27 -11.30 2.29
C CYS A 59 1.68 -11.88 2.20
N ASN A 60 1.87 -13.12 2.69
CA ASN A 60 3.18 -13.78 2.61
C ASN A 60 3.40 -14.33 1.20
N ILE A 61 4.08 -13.56 0.36
CA ILE A 61 4.36 -13.95 -1.03
C ILE A 61 5.35 -15.11 -1.02
N GLY A 62 4.87 -16.29 -1.45
CA GLY A 62 5.68 -17.50 -1.49
C GLY A 62 6.29 -17.79 -2.85
N LYS A 63 5.62 -17.38 -3.93
CA LYS A 63 6.05 -17.62 -5.32
C LYS A 63 5.55 -16.53 -6.26
N ARG A 64 6.17 -16.44 -7.43
CA ARG A 64 5.67 -15.71 -8.60
C ARG A 64 5.48 -16.69 -9.75
N ASP A 65 4.43 -16.50 -10.55
CA ASP A 65 4.24 -17.31 -11.75
C ASP A 65 5.04 -16.78 -12.95
N ARG A 66 4.88 -17.44 -14.11
CA ARG A 66 5.59 -17.10 -15.35
C ARG A 66 5.24 -15.70 -15.88
N LEU A 67 4.10 -15.16 -15.48
CA LEU A 67 3.65 -13.80 -15.83
C LEU A 67 4.08 -12.77 -14.77
N GLY A 68 4.84 -13.20 -13.76
CA GLY A 68 5.35 -12.35 -12.68
C GLY A 68 4.32 -12.03 -11.60
N ALA A 69 3.10 -12.56 -11.68
CA ALA A 69 2.08 -12.32 -10.69
C ALA A 69 2.48 -12.96 -9.36
N ALA A 70 2.28 -12.22 -8.27
CA ALA A 70 2.65 -12.67 -6.92
C ALA A 70 1.57 -13.58 -6.35
N HIS A 71 1.97 -14.68 -5.72
CA HIS A 71 1.06 -15.63 -5.08
C HIS A 71 1.33 -15.74 -3.59
N TYR A 72 0.26 -15.81 -2.80
CA TYR A 72 0.33 -16.08 -1.36
C TYR A 72 -0.69 -17.13 -0.93
N ILE A 73 -0.38 -17.82 0.15
CA ILE A 73 -1.29 -18.79 0.80
C ILE A 73 -1.67 -18.27 2.19
N THR A 74 -0.67 -17.80 2.93
CA THR A 74 -0.84 -17.30 4.29
C THR A 74 -0.71 -15.79 4.36
N VAL A 75 -1.22 -15.24 5.46
CA VAL A 75 -1.09 -13.83 5.80
C VAL A 75 -0.26 -13.69 7.08
N GLY A 76 0.44 -12.57 7.22
CA GLY A 76 1.30 -12.26 8.35
C GLY A 76 0.56 -11.60 9.52
N PRO A 77 1.27 -11.24 10.59
CA PRO A 77 0.72 -10.43 11.69
C PRO A 77 0.33 -9.03 11.22
N TYR A 78 -0.53 -8.34 11.98
CA TYR A 78 -0.93 -6.97 11.64
C TYR A 78 0.28 -6.04 11.55
N ALA A 79 0.28 -5.21 10.51
CA ALA A 79 1.18 -4.09 10.32
C ALA A 79 0.37 -2.79 10.29
N ILE A 80 0.95 -1.71 10.81
CA ILE A 80 0.38 -0.36 10.72
C ILE A 80 1.19 0.39 9.67
N VAL A 81 0.51 0.90 8.66
CA VAL A 81 1.13 1.59 7.52
C VAL A 81 0.44 2.93 7.34
N ASP A 82 1.19 4.01 7.21
CA ASP A 82 0.62 5.30 6.81
C ASP A 82 0.04 5.17 5.39
N VAL A 83 -1.19 5.66 5.21
CA VAL A 83 -1.95 5.47 3.96
C VAL A 83 -1.22 6.06 2.75
N SER A 84 -0.35 7.06 2.94
CA SER A 84 0.48 7.63 1.87
C SER A 84 1.43 6.61 1.21
N TYR A 85 1.78 5.52 1.90
CA TYR A 85 2.62 4.45 1.34
C TYR A 85 1.81 3.37 0.59
N ILE A 86 0.48 3.48 0.55
CA ILE A 86 -0.38 2.58 -0.23
C ILE A 86 -0.46 3.09 -1.66
N GLU A 87 0.24 2.43 -2.58
CA GLU A 87 0.36 2.91 -3.96
C GLU A 87 -0.79 2.50 -4.86
N ALA A 88 -1.42 1.35 -4.60
CA ALA A 88 -2.40 0.77 -5.51
C ALA A 88 -3.35 -0.21 -4.83
N LEU A 89 -4.61 -0.19 -5.26
CA LEU A 89 -5.53 -1.30 -5.05
C LEU A 89 -5.21 -2.41 -6.06
N VAL A 90 -5.15 -3.65 -5.59
CA VAL A 90 -4.86 -4.82 -6.43
C VAL A 90 -5.98 -5.84 -6.27
N GLY A 91 -6.32 -6.51 -7.35
CA GLY A 91 -7.22 -7.65 -7.33
C GLY A 91 -6.53 -8.88 -6.75
N ARG A 92 -7.33 -9.84 -6.29
CA ARG A 92 -6.86 -11.19 -6.03
C ARG A 92 -7.84 -12.20 -6.60
N VAL A 93 -7.33 -13.28 -7.16
CA VAL A 93 -8.12 -14.40 -7.64
C VAL A 93 -7.64 -15.68 -6.97
N LYS A 94 -8.56 -16.52 -6.53
CA LYS A 94 -8.22 -17.83 -5.98
C LYS A 94 -7.75 -18.72 -7.11
N ASP A 95 -6.60 -19.37 -6.93
CA ASP A 95 -6.12 -20.38 -7.86
C ASP A 95 -7.13 -21.55 -7.90
N PRO A 96 -7.76 -21.85 -9.05
CA PRO A 96 -8.74 -22.93 -9.13
C PRO A 96 -8.18 -24.31 -8.82
N GLN A 97 -6.87 -24.51 -9.04
CA GLN A 97 -6.19 -25.80 -8.88
C GLN A 97 -5.43 -25.91 -7.55
N GLY A 98 -5.47 -24.87 -6.71
CA GLY A 98 -4.65 -24.80 -5.50
C GLY A 98 -5.30 -24.04 -4.35
N ASN A 99 -4.53 -23.89 -3.26
CA ASN A 99 -4.92 -23.11 -2.08
C ASN A 99 -4.21 -21.75 -2.02
N SER A 100 -3.69 -21.26 -3.15
CA SER A 100 -3.07 -19.94 -3.26
C SER A 100 -4.00 -18.89 -3.85
N TRP A 101 -3.67 -17.63 -3.57
CA TRP A 101 -4.27 -16.45 -4.17
C TRP A 101 -3.25 -15.78 -5.07
N ALA A 102 -3.60 -15.58 -6.33
CA ALA A 102 -2.82 -14.77 -7.27
C ALA A 102 -3.21 -13.31 -7.10
N ILE A 103 -2.21 -12.42 -7.06
CA ILE A 103 -2.40 -10.97 -7.02
C ILE A 103 -2.38 -10.43 -8.44
N ILE A 104 -3.46 -9.76 -8.82
CA ILE A 104 -3.64 -9.17 -10.13
C ILE A 104 -3.54 -7.65 -10.00
N LYS A 105 -2.58 -7.06 -10.69
CA LYS A 105 -2.48 -5.60 -10.79
C LYS A 105 -3.34 -5.12 -11.94
N ARG A 106 -4.05 -4.02 -11.73
CA ARG A 106 -4.66 -3.29 -12.83
C ARG A 106 -3.53 -2.52 -13.53
N GLU A 107 -3.50 -2.52 -14.84
CA GLU A 107 -2.63 -1.65 -15.64
C GLU A 107 -3.43 -0.44 -16.16
N GLY A 108 -2.75 0.66 -16.52
CA GLY A 108 -3.37 1.88 -17.05
C GLY A 108 -3.64 2.98 -16.01
N LEU A 109 -4.30 4.07 -16.41
CA LEU A 109 -4.44 5.32 -15.62
C LEU A 109 -5.05 5.12 -14.23
N PHE A 110 -5.98 4.16 -14.08
CA PHE A 110 -6.65 3.83 -12.82
C PHE A 110 -5.92 2.77 -11.97
N SER A 111 -4.66 2.47 -12.29
CA SER A 111 -3.84 1.50 -11.56
C SER A 111 -3.27 2.05 -10.25
N ARG A 112 -3.21 3.37 -10.11
CA ARG A 112 -2.59 4.06 -8.96
C ARG A 112 -3.65 4.81 -8.17
N ILE A 113 -3.50 4.81 -6.85
CA ILE A 113 -4.30 5.67 -5.99
C ILE A 113 -3.69 7.06 -6.07
N LYS A 114 -4.44 8.03 -6.58
CA LYS A 114 -4.13 9.45 -6.41
C LYS A 114 -4.92 9.95 -5.21
N LEU A 115 -4.25 10.61 -4.27
CA LEU A 115 -4.93 11.48 -3.32
C LEU A 115 -5.32 12.70 -4.13
N ALA A 116 -6.55 12.71 -4.62
CA ALA A 116 -7.03 13.81 -5.43
C ALA A 116 -7.60 14.92 -4.56
N ASN A 117 -7.37 16.15 -5.00
CA ASN A 117 -8.37 17.19 -4.81
C ASN A 117 -9.45 16.94 -5.88
N ASP A 118 -10.73 16.96 -5.49
CA ASP A 118 -11.85 16.55 -6.36
C ASP A 118 -11.82 17.25 -7.73
N ASP A 119 -11.38 18.51 -7.79
CA ASP A 119 -11.25 19.33 -9.00
C ASP A 119 -10.26 18.77 -10.05
N GLU A 120 -9.19 18.10 -9.61
CA GLU A 120 -8.11 17.61 -10.50
C GLU A 120 -8.52 16.29 -11.20
N LEU A 121 -9.35 15.48 -10.54
CA LEU A 121 -9.87 14.23 -11.13
C LEU A 121 -10.89 14.48 -12.24
N GLU A 122 -11.76 15.46 -12.07
CA GLU A 122 -12.76 15.81 -13.09
C GLU A 122 -12.09 16.34 -14.37
N LEU A 123 -10.99 17.07 -14.22
CA LEU A 123 -10.21 17.64 -15.32
C LEU A 123 -9.46 16.55 -16.13
N GLU A 124 -8.81 15.61 -15.45
CA GLU A 124 -8.11 14.49 -16.12
C GLU A 124 -9.08 13.50 -16.78
N ALA A 125 -10.22 13.22 -16.14
CA ALA A 125 -11.26 12.37 -16.71
C ALA A 125 -11.84 12.98 -18.00
N SER A 126 -12.09 14.29 -18.01
CA SER A 126 -12.59 15.03 -19.17
C SER A 126 -11.59 15.08 -20.32
N ALA A 127 -10.30 15.28 -20.03
CA ALA A 127 -9.24 15.30 -21.04
C ALA A 127 -9.06 13.96 -21.77
N THR A 128 -9.33 12.85 -21.09
CA THR A 128 -9.17 11.50 -21.64
C THR A 128 -10.41 11.03 -22.41
N LEU A 129 -11.61 11.52 -22.06
CA LEU A 129 -12.86 11.23 -22.79
C LEU A 129 -12.98 12.04 -24.09
N GLY A 130 -12.30 13.19 -24.20
CA GLY A 130 -12.30 14.04 -25.39
C GLY A 130 -11.34 13.61 -26.52
N THR A 131 -10.52 12.59 -26.33
CA THR A 131 -9.54 12.12 -27.33
C THR A 131 -10.01 10.92 -28.16
N HIS A 132 -11.26 10.49 -27.98
CA HIS A 132 -11.93 9.47 -28.81
C HIS A 132 -13.16 10.05 -29.52
N THR A 133 -12.93 10.98 -30.45
CA THR A 133 -13.89 11.32 -31.54
C THR A 133 -13.12 11.49 -32.84
#